data_AF-A0A0N8KPS6-F1
#
_entry.id   AF-A0A0N8KPS6-F1
#
_cell.length_a   1.000
_cell.length_b   1.000
_cell.length_c   1.000
_cell.angle_alpha   90.00
_cell.angle_beta   90.00
_cell.angle_gamma   90.00
#
_symmetry.space_group_name_H-M   'P 1'
#
loop_
_entity.id
_entity.type
_entity.pdbx_description
1 polymer ?
#
loop_
_entity_poly.entity_id
_entity_poly.type
_entity_poly.pdbx_seq_one_letter_code
_entity_poly.pdbx_strand_id
1 'polypeptide(L)'
;MNEAFIGYQSGVSLEQLKQQLQVDETVYYYLQYVDRIEGFSCQLPKRPLSPEGRMFNASLELRWTQNREGYDLLWLGTQPPPGEFQTMAGDWEYCDRPAKVYPSSETRLPKGVPEFSSDFNLQQRYFVDRDTAIVHFVALTVN
;
A
#
# COMPACT_ATOMS: atom_id res chain seq x y z
N MET A 1 10.14 -19.22 -3.08
CA MET A 1 9.23 -18.13 -2.72
C MET A 1 9.94 -17.27 -1.69
N ASN A 2 9.69 -15.97 -1.69
CA ASN A 2 10.44 -15.03 -0.86
C ASN A 2 9.69 -14.77 0.44
N GLU A 3 10.42 -14.50 1.53
CA GLU A 3 9.83 -14.22 2.84
C GLU A 3 9.07 -12.89 2.83
N ALA A 4 7.90 -12.87 3.47
CA ALA A 4 7.06 -11.69 3.58
C ALA A 4 6.81 -11.32 5.04
N PHE A 5 6.55 -10.04 5.30
CA PHE A 5 6.15 -9.55 6.60
C PHE A 5 4.78 -8.87 6.51
N ILE A 6 3.88 -9.30 7.39
CA ILE A 6 2.56 -8.70 7.56
C ILE A 6 2.42 -8.26 9.01
N GLY A 7 2.13 -6.98 9.20
CA GLY A 7 1.94 -6.41 10.53
C GLY A 7 0.75 -5.48 10.60
N TYR A 8 0.22 -5.29 11.80
CA TYR A 8 -0.85 -4.34 12.05
C TYR A 8 -0.61 -3.53 13.33
N GLN A 9 -1.23 -2.36 13.38
CA GLN A 9 -1.24 -1.50 14.56
C GLN A 9 -2.61 -0.80 14.64
N SER A 10 -3.21 -0.74 15.81
CA SER A 10 -4.54 -0.14 16.01
C SER A 10 -4.49 1.06 16.94
N GLY A 11 -5.44 1.97 16.78
CA GLY A 11 -5.56 3.17 17.62
C GLY A 11 -4.41 4.16 17.46
N VAL A 12 -3.78 4.20 16.28
CA VAL A 12 -2.64 5.06 15.99
C VAL A 12 -3.11 6.51 15.83
N SER A 13 -2.41 7.46 16.45
CA SER A 13 -2.71 8.88 16.27
C SER A 13 -2.33 9.38 14.87
N LEU A 14 -2.92 10.49 14.43
CA LEU A 14 -2.57 11.11 13.14
C LEU A 14 -1.08 11.44 13.03
N GLU A 15 -0.45 11.89 14.12
CA GLU A 15 0.97 12.26 14.12
C GLU A 15 1.87 11.02 13.99
N GLN A 16 1.51 9.90 14.65
CA GLN A 16 2.20 8.62 14.47
C GLN A 16 2.03 8.07 13.05
N LEU A 17 0.82 8.17 12.47
CA LEU A 17 0.61 7.80 11.06
C LEU A 17 1.52 8.65 10.15
N LYS A 18 1.56 9.97 10.32
CA LYS A 18 2.45 10.83 9.53
C LYS A 18 3.93 10.47 9.67
N GLN A 19 4.36 9.97 10.83
CA GLN A 19 5.73 9.46 11.00
C GLN A 19 5.97 8.22 10.14
N GLN A 20 5.01 7.30 10.07
CA GLN A 20 5.09 6.10 9.21
C GLN A 20 5.09 6.43 7.71
N LEU A 21 4.54 7.59 7.32
CA LEU A 21 4.52 8.05 5.93
C LEU A 21 5.81 8.81 5.53
N GLN A 22 6.72 9.08 6.48
CA GLN A 22 8.02 9.69 6.18
C GLN A 22 9.02 8.60 5.79
N VAL A 23 9.13 8.36 4.48
CA VAL A 23 10.06 7.39 3.90
C VAL A 23 11.06 8.12 3.01
N ASP A 24 12.35 7.77 3.10
CA ASP A 24 13.44 8.37 2.32
C ASP A 24 13.45 7.93 0.84
N GLU A 25 12.52 7.06 0.45
CA GLU A 25 12.37 6.50 -0.90
C GLU A 25 11.25 7.18 -1.68
N THR A 26 11.21 6.94 -3.00
CA THR A 26 10.06 7.35 -3.81
C THR A 26 8.84 6.50 -3.43
N VAL A 27 7.83 7.16 -2.89
CA VAL A 27 6.55 6.55 -2.48
C VAL A 27 5.39 7.11 -3.30
N TYR A 28 4.36 6.29 -3.44
CA TYR A 28 3.12 6.62 -4.11
C TYR A 28 1.96 6.50 -3.13
N TYR A 29 1.07 7.47 -3.17
CA TYR A 29 -0.11 7.55 -2.31
C TYR A 29 -1.37 7.33 -3.14
N TYR A 30 -2.30 6.56 -2.58
CA TYR A 30 -3.67 6.44 -3.06
C TYR A 30 -4.60 6.82 -1.92
N LEU A 31 -5.36 7.90 -2.07
CA LEU A 31 -6.10 8.53 -0.97
C LEU A 31 -7.60 8.48 -1.23
N GLN A 32 -8.36 8.00 -0.24
CA GLN A 32 -9.80 7.84 -0.35
C GLN A 32 -10.52 8.71 0.69
N TYR A 33 -11.17 9.75 0.21
CA TYR A 33 -12.05 10.61 0.99
C TYR A 33 -13.51 10.16 0.83
N VAL A 34 -14.40 10.65 1.69
CA VAL A 34 -15.83 10.33 1.64
C VAL A 34 -16.46 10.76 0.31
N ASP A 35 -16.00 11.88 -0.25
CA ASP A 35 -16.56 12.51 -1.45
C ASP A 35 -15.76 12.26 -2.73
N ARG A 36 -14.54 11.72 -2.62
CA ARG A 36 -13.64 11.57 -3.77
C ARG A 36 -12.52 10.56 -3.53
N ILE A 37 -11.97 10.07 -4.63
CA ILE A 37 -10.73 9.30 -4.66
C ILE A 37 -9.68 10.16 -5.32
N GLU A 38 -8.51 10.27 -4.71
CA GLU A 38 -7.34 10.86 -5.33
C GLU A 38 -6.48 9.74 -5.88
N GLY A 39 -6.17 9.85 -7.16
CA GLY A 39 -5.30 8.91 -7.85
C GLY A 39 -3.91 8.86 -7.25
N PHE A 40 -3.04 8.09 -7.89
CA PHE A 40 -1.68 7.93 -7.41
C PHE A 40 -0.93 9.29 -7.43
N SER A 41 -0.29 9.64 -6.31
CA SER A 41 0.49 10.87 -6.15
C SER A 41 1.80 10.58 -5.42
N CYS A 42 2.89 11.27 -5.75
CA CYS A 42 4.15 11.17 -5.00
C CYS A 42 4.22 12.15 -3.82
N GLN A 43 3.17 12.93 -3.59
CA GLN A 43 3.12 13.96 -2.55
C GLN A 43 1.87 13.79 -1.70
N LEU A 44 2.06 13.91 -0.38
CA LEU A 44 0.95 14.06 0.54
C LEU A 44 0.24 15.40 0.30
N PRO A 45 -1.09 15.46 0.48
CA PRO A 45 -1.84 16.67 0.26
C PRO A 45 -1.58 17.69 1.38
N LYS A 46 -1.70 18.98 1.05
CA LYS A 46 -1.63 20.07 2.06
C LYS A 46 -2.87 20.17 2.96
N ARG A 47 -3.96 19.52 2.55
CA ARG A 47 -5.23 19.39 3.31
C ARG A 47 -5.12 18.22 4.31
N PRO A 48 -6.10 18.04 5.21
CA PRO A 48 -6.14 16.87 6.07
C PRO A 48 -6.00 15.56 5.30
N LEU A 49 -5.28 14.61 5.91
CA LEU A 49 -5.10 13.27 5.38
C LEU A 49 -6.46 12.58 5.23
N SER A 50 -6.58 11.73 4.22
CA SER A 50 -7.80 10.97 3.99
C SER A 50 -8.06 9.98 5.13
N PRO A 51 -9.35 9.74 5.50
CA PRO A 51 -9.69 8.71 6.47
C PRO A 51 -9.18 7.33 6.07
N GLU A 52 -9.20 7.02 4.78
CA GLU A 52 -8.66 5.78 4.22
C GLU A 52 -7.60 6.10 3.19
N GLY A 53 -6.56 5.28 3.14
CA GLY A 53 -5.56 5.42 2.10
C GLY A 53 -4.47 4.38 2.16
N ARG A 54 -3.59 4.48 1.17
CA ARG A 54 -2.45 3.58 1.00
C ARG A 54 -1.23 4.37 0.57
N MET A 55 -0.08 3.95 1.06
CA MET A 55 1.24 4.38 0.61
C MET A 55 1.98 3.13 0.15
N PHE A 56 2.64 3.17 -1.00
CA PHE A 56 3.42 2.04 -1.49
C PHE A 56 4.66 2.46 -2.26
N ASN A 57 5.63 1.57 -2.31
CA ASN A 57 6.86 1.66 -3.09
C ASN A 57 7.24 0.24 -3.59
N ALA A 58 8.50 -0.01 -3.90
CA ALA A 58 8.96 -1.33 -4.33
C ALA A 58 9.00 -2.38 -3.20
N SER A 59 9.18 -1.93 -1.97
CA SER A 59 9.42 -2.79 -0.80
C SER A 59 8.14 -3.09 0.00
N LEU A 60 7.15 -2.20 0.00
CA LEU A 60 5.96 -2.34 0.84
C LEU A 60 4.71 -1.60 0.33
N GLU A 61 3.57 -1.96 0.91
CA GLU A 61 2.36 -1.14 0.97
C GLU A 61 1.91 -1.00 2.44
N LEU A 62 1.70 0.24 2.87
CA LEU A 62 1.06 0.60 4.13
C LEU A 62 -0.36 1.07 3.84
N ARG A 63 -1.35 0.47 4.51
CA ARG A 63 -2.75 0.92 4.46
C ARG A 63 -3.14 1.53 5.79
N TRP A 64 -4.02 2.52 5.75
CA TRP A 64 -4.66 3.03 6.95
C TRP A 64 -6.17 3.17 6.77
N THR A 65 -6.88 3.05 7.89
CA THR A 65 -8.32 3.31 7.98
C THR A 65 -8.61 4.01 9.30
N GLN A 66 -9.26 5.16 9.23
CA GLN A 66 -9.65 5.93 10.40
C GLN A 66 -10.85 5.26 11.10
N ASN A 67 -10.74 5.10 12.41
CA ASN A 67 -11.80 4.62 13.29
C ASN A 67 -12.08 5.66 14.39
N ARG A 68 -12.89 5.30 15.40
CA ARG A 68 -13.24 6.21 16.50
C ARG A 68 -12.07 6.54 17.44
N GLU A 69 -11.09 5.65 17.51
CA GLU A 69 -9.95 5.70 18.44
C GLU A 69 -8.67 6.25 17.78
N GLY A 70 -8.65 6.36 16.45
CA GLY A 70 -7.50 6.83 15.69
C GLY A 70 -7.47 6.20 14.31
N TYR A 71 -6.34 5.60 13.95
CA TYR A 71 -6.12 4.89 12.69
C TYR A 71 -5.71 3.45 12.95
N ASP A 72 -6.29 2.52 12.20
CA ASP A 72 -5.78 1.17 12.06
C ASP A 72 -4.84 1.11 10.87
N LEU A 73 -3.66 0.56 11.07
CA LEU A 73 -2.60 0.42 10.08
C LEU A 73 -2.41 -1.05 9.72
N LEU A 74 -2.23 -1.33 8.43
CA LEU A 74 -1.83 -2.63 7.91
C LEU A 74 -0.57 -2.46 7.05
N TRP A 75 0.50 -3.12 7.46
CA TRP A 75 1.78 -3.16 6.77
C TRP A 75 1.92 -4.45 5.98
N LEU A 76 2.19 -4.32 4.68
CA LEU A 76 2.39 -5.41 3.74
C LEU A 76 3.76 -5.22 3.08
N GLY A 77 4.81 -5.84 3.61
CA GLY A 77 6.18 -5.58 3.17
C GLY A 77 7.03 -6.84 3.04
N THR A 78 8.22 -6.68 2.45
CA THR A 78 9.26 -7.72 2.45
C THR A 78 10.20 -7.61 3.65
N GLN A 79 10.06 -6.55 4.44
CA GLN A 79 10.82 -6.25 5.64
C GLN A 79 9.88 -5.75 6.74
N PRO A 80 10.23 -5.96 8.02
CA PRO A 80 9.47 -5.42 9.13
C PRO A 80 9.50 -3.89 9.14
N PRO A 81 8.40 -3.23 9.58
CA PRO A 81 8.32 -1.79 9.67
C PRO A 81 9.22 -1.21 10.75
N PRO A 82 9.61 0.07 10.62
CA PRO A 82 10.16 0.82 11.73
C PRO A 82 9.07 1.10 12.77
N GLY A 83 9.16 0.44 13.93
CA GLY A 83 8.28 0.69 15.08
C GLY A 83 7.56 -0.55 15.61
N GLU A 84 6.52 -0.32 16.40
CA GLU A 84 5.81 -1.37 17.15
C GLU A 84 4.58 -1.88 16.39
N PHE A 85 4.80 -2.63 15.31
CA PHE A 85 3.72 -3.39 14.67
C PHE A 85 3.59 -4.78 15.29
N GLN A 86 2.35 -5.18 15.54
CA GLN A 86 2.05 -6.57 15.89
C GLN A 86 2.17 -7.42 14.63
N THR A 87 2.93 -8.50 14.70
CA THR A 87 3.06 -9.45 13.57
C THR A 87 1.74 -10.21 13.42
N MET A 88 1.27 -10.34 12.18
CA MET A 88 0.11 -11.16 11.88
C MET A 88 0.50 -12.64 11.88
N ALA A 89 -0.25 -13.47 12.61
CA ALA A 89 -0.01 -14.91 12.64
C ALA A 89 -0.14 -15.51 11.24
N GLY A 90 0.81 -16.38 10.89
CA GLY A 90 0.90 -17.06 9.59
C GLY A 90 2.34 -17.24 9.15
N ASP A 91 2.58 -18.21 8.26
CA ASP A 91 3.87 -18.40 7.60
C ASP A 91 3.81 -17.75 6.22
N TRP A 92 4.22 -16.48 6.15
CA TRP A 92 3.97 -15.62 5.00
C TRP A 92 5.09 -15.68 3.97
N GLU A 93 4.70 -15.89 2.72
CA GLU A 93 5.57 -15.69 1.56
C GLU A 93 4.93 -14.74 0.56
N TYR A 94 5.74 -14.19 -0.35
CA TYR A 94 5.23 -13.33 -1.41
C TYR A 94 5.61 -13.74 -2.82
N CYS A 95 4.76 -13.32 -3.76
CA CYS A 95 4.97 -13.44 -5.19
C CYS A 95 4.55 -12.14 -5.88
N ASP A 96 5.47 -11.52 -6.62
CA ASP A 96 5.20 -10.32 -7.40
C ASP A 96 4.64 -10.70 -8.78
N ARG A 97 3.61 -9.96 -9.20
CA ARG A 97 2.96 -10.12 -10.50
C ARG A 97 2.86 -8.77 -11.20
N PRO A 98 3.19 -8.68 -12.49
CA PRO A 98 3.02 -7.45 -13.25
C PRO A 98 1.56 -7.00 -13.24
N ALA A 99 1.31 -5.72 -12.92
CA ALA A 99 -0.01 -5.13 -13.05
C ALA A 99 -0.07 -4.37 -14.38
N LYS A 100 -1.01 -4.73 -15.26
CA LYS A 100 -1.18 -4.00 -16.52
C LYS A 100 -1.93 -2.71 -16.28
N VAL A 101 -1.27 -1.61 -16.60
CA VAL A 101 -1.89 -0.29 -16.75
C VAL A 101 -2.03 -0.04 -18.25
N TYR A 102 -3.25 0.07 -18.74
CA TYR A 102 -3.49 0.24 -20.18
C TYR A 102 -3.40 1.71 -20.57
N PRO A 103 -2.81 2.09 -21.72
CA PRO A 103 -2.83 3.47 -22.19
C PRO A 103 -4.24 4.06 -22.25
N SER A 104 -4.37 5.38 -22.09
CA SER A 104 -5.67 6.07 -22.17
C SER A 104 -6.38 5.90 -23.53
N SER A 105 -5.61 5.58 -24.58
CA SER A 105 -6.08 5.28 -25.93
C SER A 105 -6.69 3.88 -26.08
N GLU A 106 -6.53 3.00 -25.10
CA GLU A 106 -7.05 1.63 -25.13
C GLU A 106 -8.40 1.51 -24.40
N THR A 107 -9.21 0.52 -24.80
CA THR A 107 -10.54 0.29 -24.22
C THR A 107 -10.52 -0.53 -22.93
N ARG A 108 -9.40 -1.20 -22.61
CA ARG A 108 -9.24 -2.05 -21.43
C ARG A 108 -9.03 -1.22 -20.16
N LEU A 109 -9.54 -1.72 -19.04
CA LEU A 109 -9.42 -1.12 -17.71
C LEU A 109 -8.44 -1.93 -16.83
N PRO A 110 -7.75 -1.29 -15.87
CA PRO A 110 -7.78 0.15 -15.57
C PRO A 110 -7.03 0.96 -16.63
N LYS A 111 -7.63 2.10 -17.03
CA LYS A 111 -7.01 3.06 -17.94
C LYS A 111 -5.87 3.77 -17.22
N GLY A 112 -4.86 4.16 -18.00
CA GLY A 112 -3.63 4.75 -17.53
C GLY A 112 -3.91 5.96 -16.68
N VAL A 113 -3.26 6.00 -15.52
CA VAL A 113 -3.30 7.17 -14.66
C VAL A 113 -2.44 8.23 -15.36
N PRO A 114 -3.03 9.32 -15.88
CA PRO A 114 -2.36 10.24 -16.80
C PRO A 114 -1.11 10.91 -16.21
N GLU A 115 -1.01 10.90 -14.88
CA GLU A 115 0.09 11.52 -14.14
C GLU A 115 1.39 10.68 -14.12
N PHE A 116 1.40 9.46 -14.66
CA PHE A 116 2.55 8.56 -14.59
C PHE A 116 3.36 8.53 -15.88
N SER A 117 4.69 8.56 -15.74
CA SER A 117 5.59 8.33 -16.86
C SER A 117 5.33 6.95 -17.47
N SER A 118 5.70 6.77 -18.74
CA SER A 118 5.71 5.46 -19.41
C SER A 118 6.49 4.37 -18.65
N ASP A 119 7.32 4.79 -17.70
CA ASP A 119 8.24 3.95 -16.94
C ASP A 119 7.67 3.55 -15.57
N PHE A 120 6.45 4.00 -15.22
CA PHE A 120 5.77 3.57 -14.00
C PHE A 120 5.33 2.11 -14.12
N ASN A 121 6.15 1.22 -13.55
CA ASN A 121 5.94 -0.22 -13.60
C ASN A 121 5.15 -0.68 -12.38
N LEU A 122 3.82 -0.51 -12.44
CA LEU A 122 2.95 -0.99 -11.38
C LEU A 122 2.96 -2.52 -11.29
N GLN A 123 3.00 -3.03 -10.07
CA GLN A 123 2.96 -4.44 -9.77
C GLN A 123 1.96 -4.73 -8.65
N GLN A 124 1.65 -6.01 -8.51
CA GLN A 124 0.87 -6.55 -7.41
C GLN A 124 1.73 -7.57 -6.66
N ARG A 125 1.89 -7.38 -5.36
CA ARG A 125 2.55 -8.35 -4.46
C ARG A 125 1.49 -9.17 -3.74
N TYR A 126 1.50 -10.47 -3.99
CA TYR A 126 0.57 -11.43 -3.40
C TYR A 126 1.20 -12.00 -2.15
N PHE A 127 0.52 -11.88 -1.01
CA PHE A 127 0.94 -12.47 0.26
C PHE A 127 0.17 -13.76 0.48
N VAL A 128 0.90 -14.86 0.52
CA VAL A 128 0.39 -16.23 0.54
C VAL A 128 0.76 -16.84 1.88
N ASP A 129 -0.20 -17.50 2.51
CA ASP A 129 0.06 -18.36 3.66
C ASP A 129 0.61 -19.70 3.15
N ARG A 130 1.82 -20.07 3.58
CA ARG A 130 2.55 -21.25 3.08
C ARG A 130 1.85 -22.57 3.40
N ASP A 131 1.18 -22.64 4.54
CA ASP A 131 0.53 -23.86 5.02
C ASP A 131 -0.76 -24.16 4.23
N THR A 132 -1.46 -23.12 3.80
CA THR A 132 -2.77 -23.23 3.14
C THR A 132 -2.72 -22.95 1.63
N ALA A 133 -1.63 -22.34 1.14
CA ALA A 133 -1.49 -21.81 -0.21
C ALA A 133 -2.57 -20.76 -0.59
N ILE A 134 -3.21 -20.14 0.42
CA ILE A 134 -4.24 -19.13 0.22
C ILE A 134 -3.58 -17.75 0.10
N VAL A 135 -4.02 -16.96 -0.89
CA VAL A 135 -3.67 -15.53 -0.97
C VAL A 135 -4.57 -14.78 0.00
N HIS A 136 -3.98 -14.20 1.05
CA HIS A 136 -4.72 -13.41 2.04
C HIS A 136 -4.71 -11.91 1.71
N PHE A 137 -3.60 -11.42 1.18
CA PHE A 137 -3.44 -10.00 0.86
C PHE A 137 -2.82 -9.82 -0.53
N VAL A 138 -3.21 -8.73 -1.19
CA VAL A 138 -2.59 -8.28 -2.44
C VAL A 138 -2.27 -6.80 -2.27
N ALA A 139 -1.00 -6.44 -2.30
CA ALA A 139 -0.51 -5.06 -2.22
C ALA A 139 -0.20 -4.51 -3.61
N LEU A 140 -0.29 -3.20 -3.78
CA LEU A 140 0.31 -2.49 -4.91
C LEU A 140 1.78 -2.22 -4.61
N THR A 141 2.65 -2.41 -5.60
CA THR A 141 4.07 -2.08 -5.54
C THR A 141 4.55 -1.52 -6.87
N VAL A 142 5.78 -1.04 -6.92
CA VAL A 142 6.46 -0.63 -8.16
C VAL A 142 7.77 -1.39 -8.33
N ASN A 143 8.33 -1.41 -9.55
CA ASN A 143 9.61 -2.04 -9.85
C ASN A 143 10.52 -1.12 -10.64
#